data_AF-A0A382HM34-F1
#
_entry.id   AF-A0A382HM34-F1
#
_cell.length_a   1.000
_cell.length_b   1.000
_cell.length_c   1.000
_cell.angle_alpha   90.00
_cell.angle_beta   90.00
_cell.angle_gamma   90.00
#
_symmetry.space_group_name_H-M   'P 1'
#
loop_
_entity.id
_entity.type
_entity.pdbx_description
1 polymer ?
#
loop_
_entity_poly.entity_id
_entity_poly.type
_entity_poly.pdbx_seq_one_letter_code
_entity_poly.pdbx_strand_id
1 'polypeptide(L)' 'VSTAESSSGKILVWGLFLLMFVLHQDKWWWDDATLVLGFLPVGLAFHAAFSLACAALGWIAIKMAWPHDLEAFAEADSK' A
#
# COMPACT_ATOMS: atom_id res chain seq x y z
N VAL A 1 -25.99 -14.38 11.00
CA VAL A 1 -25.84 -12.93 11.29
C VAL A 1 -24.99 -12.36 10.18
N SER A 2 -25.57 -11.48 9.35
CA SER A 2 -24.88 -10.86 8.21
C SER A 2 -23.91 -9.82 8.76
N THR A 3 -22.63 -10.16 8.87
CA THR A 3 -21.59 -9.22 9.27
C THR A 3 -21.33 -8.29 8.10
N ALA A 4 -21.98 -7.13 8.11
CA ALA A 4 -21.58 -5.99 7.30
C ALA A 4 -20.23 -5.48 7.83
N GLU A 5 -19.16 -6.23 7.59
CA GLU A 5 -17.81 -5.68 7.70
C GLU A 5 -17.71 -4.49 6.75
N SER A 6 -17.06 -3.42 7.21
CA SER A 6 -16.90 -2.17 6.47
C SER A 6 -16.25 -2.41 5.10
N SER A 7 -17.08 -2.63 4.08
CA SER A 7 -16.68 -2.87 2.68
C SER A 7 -15.81 -1.73 2.14
N SER A 8 -16.06 -0.51 2.61
CA SER A 8 -15.38 0.71 2.16
C SER A 8 -13.87 0.73 2.45
N GLY A 9 -13.44 0.25 3.62
CA GLY A 9 -12.01 0.23 3.98
C GLY A 9 -11.21 -0.74 3.10
N LYS A 10 -11.80 -1.91 2.82
CA LYS A 10 -11.21 -2.91 1.93
C LYS A 10 -11.17 -2.42 0.48
N ILE A 11 -12.24 -1.78 0.00
CA ILE A 11 -12.29 -1.18 -1.35
C ILE A 11 -11.21 -0.09 -1.50
N LEU A 12 -11.02 0.75 -0.48
CA LEU A 12 -9.96 1.77 -0.49
C LEU A 12 -8.57 1.14 -0.63
N VAL A 13 -8.26 0.12 0.19
CA VAL A 13 -6.97 -0.58 0.14
C VAL A 13 -6.75 -1.25 -1.22
N TRP A 14 -7.77 -1.90 -1.77
CA TRP A 14 -7.71 -2.49 -3.11
C TRP A 14 -7.52 -1.45 -4.22
N GLY A 15 -8.21 -0.32 -4.13
CA GLY A 15 -8.04 0.79 -5.07
C GLY A 15 -6.62 1.37 -5.02
N LEU A 16 -6.07 1.59 -3.82
CA LEU A 16 -4.69 2.04 -3.63
C LEU A 16 -3.67 1.01 -4.11
N PHE A 17 -3.93 -0.28 -3.91
CA PHE A 17 -3.08 -1.35 -4.41
C PHE A 17 -3.03 -1.37 -5.94
N LEU A 18 -4.18 -1.28 -6.61
CA LEU A 18 -4.27 -1.17 -8.08
C LEU A 18 -3.54 0.06 -8.61
N LEU A 19 -3.68 1.20 -7.93
CA LEU A 19 -2.94 2.43 -8.26
C LEU A 19 -1.43 2.20 -8.14
N MET A 20 -0.96 1.61 -7.03
CA MET A 20 0.45 1.29 -6.82
C MET A 20 0.95 0.31 -7.89
N PHE A 21 0.17 -0.70 -8.26
CA PHE A 21 0.54 -1.65 -9.30
C PHE A 21 0.80 -0.97 -10.66
N VAL A 22 -0.03 0.01 -11.04
CA VAL A 22 0.18 0.79 -12.28
C VAL A 22 1.41 1.68 -12.15
N LEU A 23 1.59 2.36 -11.02
CA LEU A 23 2.76 3.20 -10.76
C LEU A 23 4.07 2.38 -10.76
N HIS A 24 4.01 1.11 -10.37
CA HIS A 24 5.15 0.20 -10.34
C HIS A 24 5.67 -0.21 -11.71
N GLN A 25 4.92 0.01 -12.80
CA GLN A 25 5.34 -0.39 -14.15
C GLN A 25 6.64 0.28 -14.61
N ASP A 26 7.13 1.29 -13.88
CA ASP A 26 8.46 1.88 -14.01
C ASP A 26 8.89 2.28 -15.44
N LYS A 27 7.92 2.78 -16.21
CA LYS A 27 8.16 3.27 -17.58
C LYS A 27 8.17 4.79 -17.68
N TRP A 28 7.82 5.49 -16.61
CA TRP A 28 7.50 6.92 -16.64
C TRP A 28 8.71 7.82 -16.85
N TRP A 29 9.83 7.50 -16.21
CA TRP A 29 11.05 8.32 -16.22
C TRP A 29 12.32 7.49 -16.49
N TRP A 30 12.17 6.37 -17.19
CA TRP A 30 13.27 5.43 -17.42
C TRP A 30 14.42 6.05 -18.25
N ASP A 31 14.11 7.00 -19.13
CA ASP A 31 15.09 7.69 -19.99
C ASP A 31 15.37 9.14 -19.52
N ASP A 32 14.85 9.55 -18.37
CA ASP A 32 15.00 10.91 -17.85
C ASP A 32 16.13 10.99 -16.82
N ALA A 33 17.20 11.68 -17.19
CA ALA A 33 18.38 11.91 -16.34
C ALA A 33 18.28 13.18 -15.48
N THR A 34 17.12 13.85 -15.44
CA THR A 34 16.92 15.05 -14.62
C THR A 34 17.26 14.77 -13.16
N LEU A 35 18.09 15.62 -12.59
CA LEU A 35 18.52 15.49 -11.20
C LEU A 35 17.57 16.23 -10.26
N VAL A 36 16.99 15.49 -9.33
CA VAL A 36 16.26 15.99 -8.16
C VAL A 36 17.27 16.34 -7.08
N LEU A 37 17.10 17.50 -6.44
CA LEU A 37 17.99 18.03 -5.40
C LEU A 37 19.47 18.17 -5.82
N GLY A 38 19.75 18.17 -7.13
CA GLY A 38 21.09 18.34 -7.69
C GLY A 38 21.99 17.09 -7.67
N PHE A 39 21.50 15.93 -7.21
CA PHE A 39 22.32 14.70 -7.17
C PHE A 39 21.55 13.39 -7.46
N LEU A 40 20.23 13.38 -7.35
CA LEU A 40 19.44 12.15 -7.41
C LEU A 40 18.69 12.06 -8.75
N PRO A 41 18.92 11.05 -9.60
CA PRO A 41 18.15 10.87 -10.83
C PRO A 41 16.65 10.76 -10.54
N VAL A 42 15.81 11.41 -11.35
CA VAL A 42 14.35 11.46 -11.14
C VAL A 42 13.71 10.08 -11.09
N GLY A 43 14.16 9.14 -11.92
CA GLY A 43 13.70 7.75 -11.87
C GLY A 43 13.98 7.09 -10.50
N LEU A 44 15.16 7.34 -9.92
CA LEU A 44 15.52 6.81 -8.60
C LEU A 44 14.76 7.53 -7.47
N ALA A 45 14.56 8.84 -7.58
CA ALA A 45 13.74 9.61 -6.65
C ALA A 45 12.30 9.10 -6.62
N PHE A 46 11.74 8.79 -7.79
CA PHE A 46 10.42 8.18 -7.92
C PHE A 46 10.34 6.82 -7.21
N HIS A 47 11.33 5.93 -7.39
CA HIS A 47 11.36 4.64 -6.70
C HIS A 47 11.45 4.76 -5.19
N ALA A 48 12.26 5.71 -4.69
CA ALA A 48 12.35 5.98 -3.26
C ALA A 48 10.99 6.41 -2.70
N ALA A 49 10.31 7.35 -3.37
CA ALA A 49 8.97 7.80 -3.00
C ALA A 49 7.93 6.66 -3.10
N PHE A 50 7.99 5.85 -4.14
CA PHE A 50 7.13 4.68 -4.33
C PHE A 50 7.28 3.66 -3.18
N SER A 51 8.51 3.44 -2.71
CA SER A 51 8.78 2.54 -1.58
C SER A 51 8.15 3.05 -0.28
N LEU A 52 8.24 4.38 -0.02
CA LEU A 52 7.55 5.01 1.10
C LEU A 52 6.02 4.88 0.97
N ALA A 53 5.48 5.07 -0.23
CA ALA A 53 4.05 4.92 -0.49
C ALA A 53 3.57 3.48 -0.24
N CYS A 54 4.35 2.46 -0.60
CA CYS A 54 4.04 1.06 -0.29
C CYS A 54 4.00 0.79 1.22
N ALA A 55 4.96 1.35 1.98
CA ALA A 55 4.95 1.24 3.43
C ALA A 55 3.70 1.91 4.05
N ALA A 56 3.32 3.08 3.54
CA ALA A 56 2.10 3.77 3.95
C ALA A 56 0.82 2.97 3.60
N LEU A 57 0.76 2.35 2.42
CA LEU A 57 -0.33 1.45 2.03
C LEU A 57 -0.45 0.28 3.02
N GLY A 58 0.67 -0.35 3.39
CA GLY A 58 0.68 -1.41 4.40
C GLY A 58 0.16 -0.95 5.76
N TRP A 59 0.58 0.23 6.22
CA TRP A 59 0.07 0.83 7.46
C TRP A 59 -1.44 1.10 7.42
N ILE A 60 -1.95 1.64 6.31
CA ILE A 60 -3.39 1.86 6.09
C ILE A 60 -4.14 0.53 6.08
N ALA A 61 -3.59 -0.50 5.40
CA ALA A 61 -4.20 -1.82 5.34
C ALA A 61 -4.33 -2.46 6.73
N ILE A 62 -3.29 -2.37 7.56
CA ILE A 62 -3.35 -2.84 8.96
C ILE A 62 -4.40 -2.07 9.76
N LYS A 63 -4.50 -0.76 9.58
CA LYS A 63 -5.47 0.06 10.33
C LYS A 63 -6.92 -0.13 9.89
N MET A 64 -7.17 -0.38 8.61
CA MET A 64 -8.52 -0.30 8.02
C MET A 64 -9.09 -1.62 7.53
N ALA A 65 -8.25 -2.61 7.25
CA ALA A 65 -8.66 -3.88 6.64
C ALA A 65 -8.21 -5.11 7.45
N TRP A 66 -7.52 -4.93 8.58
CA TRP A 66 -7.08 -6.05 9.41
C TRP A 66 -8.25 -6.73 10.12
N PRO A 67 -8.41 -8.06 9.98
CA PRO A 67 -9.55 -8.79 10.50
C PRO A 67 -9.35 -9.19 11.97
N HIS A 68 -9.72 -8.31 12.89
CA HIS A 68 -9.61 -8.56 14.34
C HIS A 68 -10.48 -9.74 14.84
N ASP A 69 -11.56 -10.06 14.15
CA ASP A 69 -12.41 -11.22 14.50
C ASP A 69 -11.63 -12.55 14.36
N LEU A 70 -10.69 -12.63 13.42
CA LEU A 70 -9.84 -13.81 13.25
C LEU A 70 -8.79 -13.94 14.36
N GLU A 71 -8.27 -12.80 14.85
CA GLU A 71 -7.39 -12.78 16.02
C GLU A 71 -8.14 -13.26 17.26
N ALA A 72 -9.35 -12.74 17.49
CA ALA A 72 -10.19 -13.15 18.61
C ALA A 72 -10.55 -14.64 18.57
N PHE A 73 -10.84 -15.19 17.38
CA PHE A 73 -11.04 -16.63 17.20
C PHE A 73 -9.79 -17.45 17.55
N ALA A 74 -8.62 -17.05 17.04
CA ALA A 74 -7.37 -17.76 17.30
C ALA A 74 -6.97 -17.77 18.79
N GLU A 75 -7.22 -16.67 19.50
CA GLU A 75 -6.95 -16.54 20.95
C GLU A 75 -7.98 -17.26 21.83
N ALA A 76 -9.18 -17.56 21.31
CA ALA A 76 -10.21 -18.30 22.04
C ALA A 76 -9.99 -19.82 21.97
N ASP A 77 -9.42 -20.34 20.88
CA ASP A 77 -9.12 -21.77 20.69
C ASP A 77 -7.87 -22.23 21.48
N SER A 78 -7.01 -21.28 21.89
CA SER A 78 -5.77 -21.56 22.64
C SER A 78 -5.96 -21.64 24.16
N LYS A 79 -7.18 -21.40 24.68
CA LYS A 79 -7.53 -21.43 26.11
C LYS A 79 -8.38 -22.64 26.48
#